data_AF-A0A412G0Q4-F1
#
_entry.id   AF-A0A412G0Q4-F1
#
_cell.length_a   1.000
_cell.length_b   1.000
_cell.length_c   1.000
_cell.angle_alpha   90.00
_cell.angle_beta   90.00
_cell.angle_gamma   90.00
#
_symmetry.space_group_name_H-M   'P 1'
#
loop_
_entity.id
_entity.type
_entity.pdbx_description
1 polymer ?
#
loop_
_entity_poly.entity_id
_entity_poly.type
_entity_poly.pdbx_seq_one_letter_code
_entity_poly.pdbx_strand_id
1 'polypeptide(L)'
;MNEIVNPIQLNELIETIRIAVRRRDYAGGELEIAKAMRDHPHSPIPHNLMGILFVSQQEQLIALKHFRAAAALDPTYLPARCNLELCASMNAQGSFAYSVSDCREVSSNPWTILYDEKGIGHVVRRKTSC
;
A
#
# COMPACT_ATOMS: atom_id res chain seq x y z
N MET A 1 -14.04 -22.78 1.92
CA MET A 1 -15.21 -21.96 1.54
C MET A 1 -14.68 -20.55 1.41
N ASN A 2 -14.63 -20.02 0.18
CA ASN A 2 -14.17 -18.66 -0.05
C ASN A 2 -15.22 -17.73 0.53
N GLU A 3 -14.93 -17.18 1.71
CA GLU A 3 -15.61 -15.98 2.18
C GLU A 3 -15.42 -14.94 1.08
N ILE A 4 -16.53 -14.58 0.46
CA ILE A 4 -16.61 -13.48 -0.47
C ILE A 4 -16.05 -12.29 0.29
N VAL A 5 -14.83 -11.86 -0.05
CA VAL A 5 -14.21 -10.63 0.45
C VAL A 5 -15.29 -9.57 0.33
N ASN A 6 -15.88 -9.14 1.44
CA ASN A 6 -16.94 -8.14 1.40
C ASN A 6 -16.25 -6.79 1.17
N PRO A 7 -16.18 -6.28 -0.08
CA PRO A 7 -15.35 -5.12 -0.39
C PRO A 7 -15.89 -3.87 0.31
N ILE A 8 -17.19 -3.88 0.64
CA ILE A 8 -17.90 -2.82 1.33
C ILE A 8 -17.33 -2.63 2.74
N GLN A 9 -17.07 -3.73 3.47
CA GLN A 9 -16.58 -3.68 4.85
C GLN A 9 -15.14 -3.14 4.96
N LEU A 10 -14.26 -3.48 4.01
CA LEU A 10 -12.89 -2.97 4.01
C LEU A 10 -12.81 -1.51 3.55
N ASN A 11 -13.74 -1.05 2.68
CA ASN A 11 -13.85 0.36 2.32
C ASN A 11 -14.33 1.21 3.51
N GLU A 12 -15.30 0.71 4.29
CA GLU A 12 -15.74 1.35 5.54
C GLU A 12 -14.61 1.43 6.57
N LEU A 13 -13.80 0.37 6.69
CA LEU A 13 -12.60 0.38 7.54
C LEU A 13 -11.63 1.48 7.12
N ILE A 14 -11.34 1.62 5.82
CA ILE A 14 -10.44 2.67 5.31
C ILE A 14 -10.89 4.06 5.80
N GLU A 15 -12.16 4.39 5.64
CA GLU A 15 -12.70 5.70 6.05
C GLU A 15 -12.72 5.87 7.57
N THR A 16 -13.03 4.81 8.31
CA THR A 16 -12.92 4.79 9.78
C THR A 16 -11.50 5.14 10.23
N ILE A 17 -10.48 4.53 9.62
CA ILE A 17 -9.08 4.77 9.98
C ILE A 17 -8.61 6.17 9.57
N ARG A 18 -9.07 6.72 8.43
CA ARG A 18 -8.82 8.13 8.11
C ARG A 18 -9.35 9.08 9.19
N ILE A 19 -10.54 8.81 9.71
CA ILE A 19 -11.14 9.62 10.79
C ILE A 19 -10.35 9.44 12.08
N ALA A 20 -10.01 8.20 12.45
CA ALA A 20 -9.25 7.87 13.65
C ALA A 20 -7.89 8.58 13.67
N VAL A 21 -7.12 8.52 12.57
CA VAL A 21 -5.84 9.21 12.43
C VAL A 21 -6.00 10.73 12.56
N ARG A 22 -7.01 11.34 11.91
CA ARG A 22 -7.30 12.79 12.05
C ARG A 22 -7.63 13.19 13.48
N ARG A 23 -8.32 12.32 14.22
CA ARG A 23 -8.69 12.53 15.63
C ARG A 23 -7.59 12.14 16.61
N ARG A 24 -6.48 11.55 16.13
CA ARG A 24 -5.43 10.92 16.95
C ARG A 24 -5.97 9.80 17.86
N ASP A 25 -7.07 9.18 17.47
CA ASP A 25 -7.62 7.99 18.13
C ASP A 25 -6.91 6.74 17.61
N TYR A 26 -5.67 6.57 18.04
CA TYR A 26 -4.85 5.46 17.56
C TYR A 26 -5.28 4.12 18.16
N ALA A 27 -5.70 4.11 19.43
CA ALA A 27 -6.12 2.89 20.11
C ALA A 27 -7.40 2.30 19.49
N GLY A 28 -8.40 3.15 19.19
CA GLY A 28 -9.61 2.71 18.49
C GLY A 28 -9.30 2.22 17.08
N GLY A 29 -8.44 2.94 16.34
CA GLY A 29 -8.01 2.53 15.01
C GLY A 29 -7.27 1.19 15.00
N GLU A 30 -6.37 0.96 15.96
CA GLU A 30 -5.62 -0.29 16.08
C GLU A 30 -6.54 -1.49 16.33
N LEU A 31 -7.56 -1.33 17.19
CA LEU A 31 -8.52 -2.38 17.50
C LEU A 31 -9.33 -2.80 16.26
N GLU A 32 -9.85 -1.83 15.50
CA GLU A 32 -10.62 -2.10 14.28
C GLU A 32 -9.75 -2.75 13.20
N ILE A 33 -8.50 -2.29 13.04
CA ILE A 33 -7.56 -2.90 12.10
C ILE A 33 -7.21 -4.33 12.53
N ALA A 34 -6.96 -4.58 13.82
CA ALA A 34 -6.64 -5.91 14.33
C ALA A 34 -7.81 -6.90 14.13
N LYS A 35 -9.05 -6.43 14.28
CA LYS A 35 -10.25 -7.20 13.93
C LYS A 35 -10.27 -7.52 12.43
N ALA A 36 -10.04 -6.52 11.58
CA ALA A 36 -10.01 -6.74 10.13
C ALA A 36 -8.86 -7.67 9.67
N MET A 37 -7.71 -7.66 10.35
CA MET A 37 -6.64 -8.64 10.10
C MET A 37 -7.08 -10.07 10.44
N ARG A 38 -7.86 -10.25 11.51
CA ARG A 38 -8.40 -11.55 11.91
C ARG A 38 -9.46 -12.04 10.92
N ASP A 39 -10.36 -11.16 10.52
CA ASP A 39 -11.49 -11.47 9.64
C ASP A 39 -11.03 -11.63 8.18
N HIS A 40 -9.94 -10.94 7.78
CA HIS A 40 -9.41 -10.94 6.42
C HIS A 40 -7.89 -11.16 6.39
N PRO A 41 -7.38 -12.34 6.80
CA PRO A 41 -5.95 -12.59 6.96
C PRO A 41 -5.14 -12.56 5.66
N HIS A 42 -5.80 -12.70 4.51
CA HIS A 42 -5.18 -12.64 3.19
C HIS A 42 -5.27 -11.25 2.54
N SER A 43 -5.93 -10.30 3.18
CA SER A 43 -6.09 -8.95 2.63
C SER A 43 -4.86 -8.09 2.92
N PRO A 44 -4.31 -7.38 1.93
CA PRO A 44 -3.22 -6.43 2.16
C PRO A 44 -3.70 -5.16 2.87
N ILE A 45 -5.01 -4.86 2.84
CA ILE A 45 -5.60 -3.60 3.31
C ILE A 45 -5.36 -3.38 4.82
N PRO A 46 -5.67 -4.32 5.73
CA PRO A 46 -5.45 -4.10 7.16
C PRO A 46 -3.97 -3.86 7.49
N HIS A 47 -3.04 -4.56 6.84
CA HIS A 47 -1.61 -4.33 7.02
C HIS A 47 -1.20 -2.94 6.52
N ASN A 48 -1.71 -2.49 5.38
CA ASN A 48 -1.44 -1.13 4.90
C ASN A 48 -1.96 -0.07 5.89
N LEU A 49 -3.20 -0.21 6.38
CA LEU A 49 -3.80 0.71 7.34
C LEU A 49 -3.03 0.75 8.67
N MET A 50 -2.57 -0.41 9.17
CA MET A 50 -1.74 -0.47 10.37
C MET A 50 -0.43 0.28 10.20
N GLY A 51 0.19 0.17 9.02
CA GLY A 51 1.38 0.95 8.69
C GLY A 51 1.14 2.45 8.79
N ILE A 52 0.04 2.94 8.22
CA ILE A 52 -0.32 4.37 8.27
C ILE A 52 -0.58 4.83 9.72
N LEU A 53 -1.27 4.00 10.51
CA LEU A 53 -1.51 4.26 11.92
C LEU A 53 -0.20 4.43 12.70
N PHE A 54 0.78 3.55 12.48
CA PHE A 54 2.08 3.63 13.14
C PHE A 54 2.92 4.83 12.68
N VAL A 55 2.90 5.19 11.38
CA VAL A 55 3.57 6.44 10.97
C VAL A 55 2.93 7.65 11.65
N SER A 56 1.60 7.65 11.79
CA SER A 56 0.88 8.73 12.49
C SER A 56 1.24 8.82 13.99
N GLN A 57 1.80 7.76 14.55
CA GLN A 57 2.36 7.66 15.90
C GLN A 57 3.87 7.93 15.96
N GLN A 58 4.51 8.31 14.85
CA GLN A 58 5.97 8.48 14.72
C GLN A 58 6.78 7.17 14.82
N GLU A 59 6.12 6.01 14.70
CA GLU A 59 6.71 4.67 14.78
C GLU A 59 7.04 4.11 13.39
N GLN A 60 7.89 4.82 12.64
CA GLN A 60 8.13 4.54 11.21
C GLN A 60 8.75 3.15 10.96
N LEU A 61 9.58 2.63 11.86
CA LEU A 61 10.18 1.29 11.72
C LEU A 61 9.13 0.18 11.82
N ILE A 62 8.13 0.35 12.69
CA ILE A 62 7.02 -0.59 12.82
C ILE A 62 6.12 -0.48 11.60
N ALA A 63 5.83 0.74 11.14
CA ALA A 63 5.05 0.96 9.94
C ALA A 63 5.63 0.25 8.70
N LEU A 64 6.96 0.32 8.51
CA LEU A 64 7.65 -0.36 7.41
C LEU A 64 7.44 -1.87 7.43
N LYS A 65 7.35 -2.51 8.61
CA LYS A 65 7.05 -3.95 8.70
C LYS A 65 5.66 -4.25 8.16
N HIS A 66 4.68 -3.42 8.52
CA HIS A 66 3.30 -3.58 8.07
C HIS A 66 3.12 -3.31 6.58
N PHE A 67 3.75 -2.27 6.03
CA PHE A 67 3.72 -2.04 4.58
C PHE A 67 4.38 -3.18 3.79
N ARG A 68 5.49 -3.74 4.30
CA ARG A 68 6.12 -4.94 3.70
C ARG A 68 5.21 -6.16 3.76
N ALA A 69 4.50 -6.36 4.87
CA ALA A 69 3.52 -7.44 4.98
C ALA A 69 2.39 -7.29 3.95
N ALA A 70 1.85 -6.07 3.78
CA ALA A 70 0.84 -5.81 2.75
C ALA A 70 1.36 -6.11 1.33
N ALA A 71 2.58 -5.68 1.01
CA ALA A 71 3.21 -5.98 -0.29
C ALA A 71 3.54 -7.47 -0.48
N ALA A 72 3.78 -8.21 0.60
CA ALA A 72 3.99 -9.66 0.54
C ALA A 72 2.69 -10.44 0.32
N LEU A 73 1.57 -9.97 0.89
CA LEU A 73 0.24 -10.54 0.68
C LEU A 73 -0.26 -10.29 -0.74
N ASP A 74 -0.05 -9.08 -1.25
CA ASP A 74 -0.38 -8.72 -2.64
C ASP A 74 0.68 -7.75 -3.22
N PRO A 75 1.61 -8.27 -4.05
CA PRO A 75 2.61 -7.44 -4.73
C PRO A 75 2.02 -6.41 -5.70
N THR A 76 0.76 -6.56 -6.12
CA THR A 76 0.06 -5.65 -7.04
C THR A 76 -0.73 -4.56 -6.30
N TYR A 77 -0.82 -4.64 -4.97
CA TYR A 77 -1.54 -3.67 -4.14
C TYR A 77 -0.80 -2.33 -4.10
N LEU A 78 -1.19 -1.42 -5.00
CA LEU A 78 -0.57 -0.10 -5.21
C LEU A 78 -0.36 0.72 -3.93
N PRO A 79 -1.30 0.78 -2.97
CA PRO A 79 -1.14 1.62 -1.77
C PRO A 79 0.07 1.22 -0.92
N ALA A 80 0.33 -0.08 -0.76
CA ALA A 80 1.50 -0.55 -0.01
C ALA A 80 2.81 -0.14 -0.69
N ARG A 81 2.88 -0.23 -2.03
CA ARG A 81 4.04 0.22 -2.80
C ARG A 81 4.27 1.72 -2.64
N CYS A 82 3.23 2.54 -2.81
CA CYS A 82 3.33 3.99 -2.64
C CYS A 82 3.81 4.36 -1.23
N ASN A 83 3.32 3.67 -0.20
CA ASN A 83 3.70 3.94 1.18
C ASN A 83 5.15 3.50 1.48
N LEU A 84 5.61 2.39 0.91
CA LEU A 84 7.02 1.98 1.01
C LEU A 84 7.95 2.98 0.33
N GLU A 85 7.59 3.42 -0.88
CA GLU A 85 8.34 4.44 -1.62
C GLU A 85 8.41 5.76 -0.82
N LEU A 86 7.28 6.18 -0.25
CA LEU A 86 7.21 7.38 0.59
C LEU A 86 8.08 7.25 1.84
N CYS A 87 8.08 6.09 2.51
CA CYS A 87 8.92 5.87 3.69
C CYS A 87 10.42 5.69 3.37
N ALA A 88 10.78 5.27 2.16
CA ALA A 88 12.16 5.04 1.75
C ALA A 88 12.81 6.26 1.06
N SER A 89 12.01 7.22 0.59
CA SER A 89 12.51 8.40 -0.12
C SER A 89 13.09 9.44 0.83
N MET A 90 14.32 9.90 0.56
CA MET A 90 14.96 10.99 1.31
C MET A 90 14.26 12.35 1.12
N ASN A 91 13.51 12.52 0.04
CA ASN A 91 12.77 13.75 -0.30
C ASN A 91 11.26 13.46 -0.40
N ALA A 92 10.75 12.57 0.44
CA ALA A 92 9.35 12.18 0.47
C ALA A 92 8.42 13.40 0.63
N GLN A 93 7.64 13.70 -0.41
CA GLN A 93 6.60 14.72 -0.39
C GLN A 93 5.30 14.07 -0.85
N GLY A 94 4.30 14.00 0.03
CA GLY A 94 3.03 13.36 -0.28
C GLY A 94 2.25 12.97 0.96
N SER A 95 1.12 12.31 0.73
CA SER A 95 0.27 11.75 1.77
C SER A 95 0.28 10.22 1.64
N PHE A 96 0.15 9.53 2.77
CA PHE A 96 0.04 8.07 2.76
C PHE A 96 -1.23 7.63 2.01
N ALA A 97 -1.09 6.59 1.21
CA ALA A 97 -2.17 6.00 0.45
C ALA A 97 -2.91 4.98 1.30
N TYR A 98 -4.16 5.28 1.67
CA TYR A 98 -5.03 4.35 2.38
C TYR A 98 -5.69 3.37 1.40
N SER A 99 -5.91 3.82 0.18
CA SER A 99 -6.61 3.16 -0.91
C SER A 99 -5.98 3.50 -2.26
N VAL A 100 -6.40 2.81 -3.32
CA VAL A 100 -5.86 3.01 -4.67
C VAL A 100 -6.10 4.43 -5.19
N SER A 101 -7.19 5.09 -4.77
CA SER A 101 -7.49 6.47 -5.18
C SER A 101 -6.55 7.51 -4.57
N ASP A 102 -5.83 7.19 -3.50
CA ASP A 102 -4.80 8.06 -2.92
C ASP A 102 -3.46 7.95 -3.66
N CYS A 103 -3.27 6.89 -4.43
CA CYS A 103 -2.05 6.69 -5.20
C CYS A 103 -2.00 7.70 -6.34
N ARG A 104 -0.91 8.48 -6.43
CA ARG A 104 -0.59 9.20 -7.67
C ARG A 104 -0.33 8.17 -8.78
N GLU A 105 -0.57 8.56 -10.04
CA GLU A 105 -0.15 7.73 -11.16
C GLU A 105 1.31 7.34 -10.96
N VAL A 106 1.55 6.06 -10.73
CA VAL A 106 2.90 5.54 -10.70
C VAL A 106 3.40 5.70 -12.12
N SER A 107 4.37 6.60 -12.32
CA SER A 107 4.95 6.84 -13.62
C SER A 107 5.29 5.47 -14.21
N SER A 108 4.68 5.16 -15.35
CA SER A 108 4.88 3.87 -15.98
C SER A 108 6.37 3.67 -16.13
N ASN A 109 6.92 2.56 -15.62
CA ASN A 109 8.37 2.31 -15.63
C ASN A 109 8.87 2.67 -17.04
N PRO A 110 9.74 3.69 -17.18
CA PRO A 110 10.13 4.16 -18.49
C PRO A 110 10.95 3.10 -19.22
N TRP A 111 11.30 2.00 -18.57
CA TRP A 111 12.05 0.89 -19.11
C TRP A 111 11.13 -0.29 -19.45
N THR A 112 11.46 -0.99 -20.54
CA THR A 112 10.89 -2.27 -20.95
C THR A 112 12.00 -3.21 -21.34
N ILE A 113 11.76 -4.52 -21.28
CA ILE A 113 12.73 -5.53 -21.73
C ILE A 113 12.34 -5.96 -23.15
N LEU A 114 13.29 -5.89 -24.08
CA LEU A 114 13.16 -6.47 -25.43
C LEU A 114 14.11 -7.64 -25.56
N TYR A 115 13.61 -8.78 -26.05
CA TYR A 115 14.44 -9.96 -26.28
C TYR A 115 14.97 -9.95 -27.71
N ASP A 116 16.26 -10.22 -27.88
CA ASP A 116 16.84 -10.45 -29.20
C ASP A 116 16.62 -11.89 -29.69
N GLU A 117 17.07 -12.17 -30.91
CA GLU A 117 16.99 -13.49 -31.55
C GLU A 117 17.73 -14.60 -30.78
N LYS A 118 18.64 -14.25 -29.87
CA LYS A 118 19.37 -15.17 -29.00
C LYS A 118 18.69 -15.34 -27.64
N GLY A 119 17.54 -14.67 -27.41
CA GLY A 119 16.80 -14.68 -26.15
C GLY A 119 17.42 -13.82 -25.06
N ILE A 120 18.36 -12.92 -25.39
CA ILE A 120 18.98 -12.01 -24.42
C ILE A 120 18.06 -10.79 -24.24
N GLY A 121 17.72 -10.48 -22.99
CA GLY A 121 16.87 -9.34 -22.64
C GLY A 121 17.65 -8.03 -22.55
N HIS A 122 17.27 -7.05 -23.37
CA HIS A 122 17.82 -5.70 -23.41
C HIS A 122 16.86 -4.72 -22.73
N VAL A 123 17.33 -4.03 -21.70
CA VAL A 123 16.55 -2.98 -21.02
C VAL A 123 16.58 -1.72 -21.89
N VAL A 124 15.44 -1.33 -22.45
CA VAL A 124 15.31 -0.17 -23.33
C VAL A 124 14.28 0.82 -22.79
N ARG A 125 14.47 2.11 -23.07
CA ARG A 125 13.50 3.14 -22.71
C ARG A 125 12.29 3.07 -23.65
N ARG A 126 11.07 3.05 -23.10
CA ARG A 126 9.82 3.14 -23.87
C ARG A 126 9.82 4.45 -24.65
N LYS A 127 9.53 4.35 -25.95
CA LYS A 127 9.30 5.53 -26.78
C LYS A 127 7.98 6.16 -26.33
N THR A 128 8.05 7.33 -25.70
CA THR A 128 6.88 8.20 -25.59
C THR A 128 6.55 8.69 -26.99
N SER A 129 5.39 8.30 -27.51
CA SER A 129 4.82 8.95 -28.70
C SER A 129 4.70 10.44 -28.38
N CYS A 130 5.45 11.29 -29.08
CA CYS A 130 5.17 12.73 -29.12
C CYS A 130 3.85 12.98 -29.83
#